data_AF-A0A523TRI5-F1
#
_entry.id   AF-A0A523TRI5-F1
#
_cell.length_a   1.000
_cell.length_b   1.000
_cell.length_c   1.000
_cell.angle_alpha   90.00
_cell.angle_beta   90.00
_cell.angle_gamma   90.00
#
_symmetry.space_group_name_H-M   'P 1'
#
loop_
_entity.id
_entity.type
_entity.pdbx_description
1 polymer ?
#
loop_
_entity_poly.entity_id
_entity_poly.type
_entity_poly.pdbx_seq_one_letter_code
_entity_poly.pdbx_strand_id
1 'polypeptide(L)'
;MEIKTHKCYNPKAETELDPEAWIQGQLGSMDSVIKNLTEFKPEIVEDYVQHLIKRIKNEIDSIEKKEGYYDFPEIEEKFEFLDKYPELRKLTREFLLAHVNPMKKSSTDSKKFLAYGFNHSMAFRRISYHRVKSFAELLGKEEGVKLYTKILTRMIEDASKKNPEKSDISNTKYCEKAIKSWCEYGMADFTSCALDEHMIVFRFDSCFAHEVLKDFNDPDIAYYASCYGADLPVFNKRRFIKVRRTQTLHHADFCDELYWDSRVHD
;
A
#
# COMPACT_ATOMS: atom_id res chain seq x y z
N MET A 1 20.93 -17.42 -18.66
CA MET A 1 20.63 -16.14 -17.98
C MET A 1 20.09 -15.17 -19.03
N GLU A 2 18.80 -14.85 -18.94
CA GLU A 2 18.11 -13.95 -19.87
C GLU A 2 17.76 -12.66 -19.13
N ILE A 3 18.17 -11.50 -19.68
CA ILE A 3 17.89 -10.18 -19.11
C ILE A 3 16.82 -9.49 -19.97
N LYS A 4 15.75 -9.02 -19.34
CA LYS A 4 14.65 -8.31 -20.01
C LYS A 4 14.40 -6.97 -19.36
N THR A 5 14.38 -5.91 -20.16
CA THR A 5 14.00 -4.57 -19.70
C THR A 5 12.56 -4.27 -20.09
N HIS A 6 11.80 -3.74 -19.13
CA HIS A 6 10.39 -3.41 -19.25
C HIS A 6 10.23 -1.91 -18.99
N LYS A 7 9.78 -1.17 -20.02
CA LYS A 7 9.44 0.26 -19.92
C LYS A 7 7.94 0.41 -19.83
N CYS A 8 7.43 0.17 -18.63
CA CYS A 8 6.02 0.04 -18.36
C CYS A 8 5.46 1.19 -17.53
N TYR A 9 6.28 2.05 -16.93
CA TYR A 9 5.79 3.14 -16.10
C TYR A 9 4.89 4.09 -16.89
N ASN A 10 3.63 4.17 -16.48
CA ASN A 10 2.63 5.04 -17.10
C ASN A 10 1.66 5.54 -16.03
N PRO A 11 1.80 6.78 -15.53
CA PRO A 11 0.92 7.33 -14.51
C PRO A 11 -0.51 7.58 -15.03
N LYS A 12 -0.73 7.47 -16.35
CA LYS A 12 -2.03 7.60 -17.01
C LYS A 12 -2.64 6.26 -17.39
N ALA A 13 -2.07 5.12 -16.96
CA ALA A 13 -2.69 3.83 -17.16
C ALA A 13 -4.04 3.77 -16.42
N GLU A 14 -5.09 3.40 -17.15
CA GLU A 14 -6.44 3.30 -16.60
C GLU A 14 -6.62 1.97 -15.87
N THR A 15 -7.30 2.00 -14.73
CA THR A 15 -7.72 0.81 -13.99
C THR A 15 -9.19 0.93 -13.64
N GLU A 16 -9.89 -0.19 -13.73
CA GLU A 16 -11.21 -0.32 -13.13
C GLU A 16 -11.06 -0.58 -11.63
N LEU A 17 -11.84 0.13 -10.82
CA LEU A 17 -11.87 -0.04 -9.37
C LEU A 17 -13.30 -0.28 -8.92
N ASP A 18 -13.49 -1.19 -7.97
CA ASP A 18 -14.70 -1.29 -7.16
C ASP A 18 -14.52 -0.33 -5.97
N PRO A 19 -15.22 0.83 -5.95
CA PRO A 19 -15.05 1.86 -4.93
C PRO A 19 -15.44 1.34 -3.55
N GLU A 20 -16.50 0.56 -3.46
CA GLU A 20 -17.03 0.06 -2.19
C GLU A 20 -16.02 -0.90 -1.57
N ALA A 21 -15.64 -1.95 -2.31
CA ALA A 21 -14.67 -2.94 -1.82
C ALA A 21 -13.31 -2.30 -1.50
N TRP A 22 -12.89 -1.32 -2.29
CA TRP A 22 -11.64 -0.60 -2.06
C TRP A 22 -11.67 0.25 -0.80
N ILE A 23 -12.66 1.14 -0.64
CA ILE A 23 -12.79 1.99 0.54
C ILE A 23 -12.99 1.12 1.78
N GLN A 24 -13.82 0.08 1.69
CA GLN A 24 -14.02 -0.90 2.76
C GLN A 24 -12.70 -1.53 3.20
N GLY A 25 -11.86 -1.97 2.25
CA GLY A 25 -10.52 -2.48 2.55
C GLY A 25 -9.62 -1.48 3.26
N GLN A 26 -9.70 -0.19 2.92
CA GLN A 26 -8.94 0.87 3.58
C GLN A 26 -9.43 1.19 4.99
N LEU A 27 -10.75 1.21 5.19
CA LEU A 27 -11.36 1.38 6.51
C LEU A 27 -11.04 0.19 7.41
N GLY A 28 -11.12 -1.04 6.91
CA GLY A 28 -10.71 -2.24 7.67
C GLY A 28 -9.22 -2.26 8.01
N SER A 29 -8.38 -1.72 7.13
CA SER A 29 -6.96 -1.51 7.42
C SER A 29 -6.75 -0.48 8.53
N MET A 30 -7.51 0.63 8.53
CA MET A 30 -7.46 1.64 9.59
C MET A 30 -7.96 1.10 10.93
N ASP A 31 -9.08 0.37 10.92
CA ASP A 31 -9.63 -0.33 12.08
C ASP A 31 -8.61 -1.28 12.69
N SER A 32 -7.91 -2.07 11.85
CA SER A 32 -6.83 -2.95 12.29
C SER A 32 -5.67 -2.18 12.95
N VAL A 33 -5.31 -1.01 12.44
CA VAL A 33 -4.26 -0.17 13.07
C VAL A 33 -4.73 0.31 14.45
N ILE A 34 -5.95 0.81 14.57
CA ILE A 34 -6.51 1.30 15.85
C ILE A 34 -6.64 0.15 16.85
N LYS A 35 -7.12 -1.02 16.42
CA LYS A 35 -7.17 -2.24 17.23
C LYS A 35 -5.80 -2.58 17.82
N ASN A 36 -4.78 -2.75 16.97
CA ASN A 36 -3.45 -3.13 17.44
C ASN A 36 -2.82 -2.03 18.30
N LEU A 37 -3.10 -0.76 18.02
CA LEU A 37 -2.67 0.34 18.88
C LEU A 37 -3.32 0.26 20.27
N THR A 38 -4.61 -0.05 20.33
CA THR A 38 -5.36 -0.22 21.58
C THR A 38 -4.80 -1.38 22.40
N GLU A 39 -4.34 -2.45 21.75
CA GLU A 39 -3.72 -3.60 22.41
C GLU A 39 -2.28 -3.33 22.87
N PHE A 40 -1.48 -2.60 22.07
CA PHE A 40 -0.05 -2.41 22.36
C PHE A 40 0.28 -1.18 23.18
N LYS A 41 -0.50 -0.11 23.03
CA LYS A 41 -0.24 1.19 23.66
C LYS A 41 -1.56 2.00 23.82
N PRO A 42 -2.51 1.50 24.64
CA PRO A 42 -3.86 2.08 24.76
C PRO A 42 -3.86 3.55 25.17
N GLU A 43 -2.87 3.98 25.95
CA GLU A 43 -2.78 5.33 26.50
C GLU A 43 -2.57 6.42 25.46
N ILE A 44 -2.16 6.08 24.23
CA ILE A 44 -1.92 7.06 23.15
C ILE A 44 -2.96 7.02 22.02
N VAL A 45 -4.01 6.19 22.13
CA VAL A 45 -4.95 5.97 21.01
C VAL A 45 -5.64 7.28 20.62
N GLU A 46 -6.16 8.02 21.60
CA GLU A 46 -6.86 9.29 21.35
C GLU A 46 -5.93 10.32 20.69
N ASP A 47 -4.73 10.52 21.24
CA ASP A 47 -3.75 11.46 20.70
C ASP A 47 -3.34 11.08 19.27
N TYR A 48 -3.11 9.79 19.01
CA TYR A 48 -2.81 9.29 17.66
C TYR A 48 -3.94 9.58 16.68
N VAL A 49 -5.19 9.32 17.07
CA VAL A 49 -6.36 9.57 16.21
C VAL A 49 -6.48 11.06 15.91
N GLN A 50 -6.34 11.94 16.91
CA GLN A 50 -6.40 13.39 16.71
C GLN A 50 -5.28 13.90 15.79
N HIS A 51 -4.05 13.42 15.98
CA HIS A 51 -2.93 13.72 15.08
C HIS A 51 -3.22 13.27 13.65
N LEU A 52 -3.73 12.05 13.46
CA LEU A 52 -4.06 11.52 12.15
C LEU A 52 -5.22 12.29 11.47
N ILE A 53 -6.26 12.64 12.21
CA ILE A 53 -7.37 13.50 11.73
C ILE A 53 -6.81 14.82 11.21
N LYS A 54 -6.00 15.52 12.01
CA LYS A 54 -5.38 16.79 11.61
C LYS A 54 -4.55 16.65 10.33
N ARG A 55 -3.76 15.57 10.23
CA ARG A 55 -2.93 15.27 9.07
C ARG A 55 -3.74 15.04 7.80
N ILE A 56 -4.77 14.20 7.88
CA ILE A 56 -5.64 13.87 6.76
C ILE A 56 -6.40 15.12 6.30
N LYS A 57 -6.95 15.88 7.25
CA LYS A 57 -7.69 17.11 6.97
C LYS A 57 -6.81 18.15 6.25
N ASN A 58 -5.60 18.39 6.74
CA ASN A 58 -4.67 19.33 6.12
C ASN A 58 -4.33 18.93 4.66
N GLU A 59 -4.18 17.63 4.38
CA GLU A 59 -3.94 17.18 3.00
C GLU A 59 -5.18 17.35 2.13
N ILE A 60 -6.37 16.96 2.60
CA ILE A 60 -7.63 17.16 1.86
C ILE A 60 -7.85 18.64 1.53
N ASP A 61 -7.64 19.53 2.50
CA ASP A 61 -7.84 20.98 2.32
C ASP A 61 -6.85 21.59 1.31
N SER A 62 -5.71 20.93 1.06
CA SER A 62 -4.73 21.34 0.06
C SER A 62 -5.06 20.86 -1.37
N ILE A 63 -5.99 19.92 -1.52
CA ILE A 63 -6.37 19.35 -2.82
C ILE A 63 -7.46 20.23 -3.43
N GLU A 64 -7.25 20.67 -4.67
CA GLU A 64 -8.27 21.37 -5.44
C GLU A 64 -9.49 20.45 -5.65
N LYS A 65 -10.60 20.80 -5.01
CA LYS A 65 -11.86 20.06 -5.10
C LYS A 65 -12.48 20.27 -6.48
N LYS A 66 -12.48 19.24 -7.31
CA LYS A 66 -13.20 19.28 -8.59
C LYS A 66 -14.71 19.13 -8.33
N GLU A 67 -15.51 20.00 -8.91
CA GLU A 67 -16.97 19.89 -8.85
C GLU A 67 -17.44 18.54 -9.40
N GLY A 68 -18.38 17.90 -8.69
CA GLY A 68 -18.96 16.61 -9.10
C GLY A 68 -18.35 15.39 -8.41
N TYR A 69 -17.94 15.49 -7.15
CA TYR A 69 -17.68 14.29 -6.35
C TYR A 69 -18.90 13.38 -6.41
N TYR A 70 -18.67 12.16 -6.91
CA TYR A 70 -19.69 11.12 -6.97
C TYR A 70 -20.24 10.88 -5.57
N ASP A 71 -21.56 10.88 -5.46
CA ASP A 71 -22.28 10.49 -4.25
C ASP A 71 -22.18 8.97 -4.12
N PHE A 72 -21.05 8.51 -3.57
CA PHE A 72 -20.88 7.08 -3.27
C PHE A 72 -21.75 6.74 -2.07
N PRO A 73 -22.55 5.66 -2.12
CA PRO A 73 -23.35 5.26 -0.97
C PRO A 73 -22.47 5.08 0.27
N GLU A 74 -23.05 5.35 1.44
CA GLU A 74 -22.37 5.09 2.70
C GLU A 74 -22.07 3.59 2.82
N ILE A 75 -20.85 3.28 3.25
CA ILE A 75 -20.47 1.90 3.54
C ILE A 75 -21.13 1.51 4.85
N GLU A 76 -22.06 0.57 4.81
CA GLU A 76 -22.83 0.14 6.00
C GLU A 76 -22.06 -0.80 6.94
N GLU A 77 -20.88 -1.30 6.53
CA GLU A 77 -20.07 -2.18 7.37
C GLU A 77 -19.68 -1.50 8.69
N LYS A 78 -19.73 -2.29 9.77
CA LYS A 78 -19.34 -1.87 11.12
C LYS A 78 -17.89 -2.25 11.40
N PHE A 79 -17.13 -1.28 11.88
CA PHE A 79 -15.73 -1.42 12.24
C PHE A 79 -15.59 -1.22 13.76
N GLU A 80 -15.28 -2.29 14.49
CA GLU A 80 -15.34 -2.35 15.97
C GLU A 80 -14.56 -1.22 16.66
N PHE A 81 -13.40 -0.84 16.12
CA PHE A 81 -12.51 0.16 16.70
C PHE A 81 -12.64 1.51 15.99
N LEU A 82 -12.74 1.52 14.66
CA LEU A 82 -12.84 2.75 13.87
C LEU A 82 -14.19 3.47 14.09
N ASP A 83 -15.29 2.75 14.37
CA ASP A 83 -16.61 3.36 14.56
C ASP A 83 -16.71 4.22 15.83
N LYS A 84 -15.73 4.08 16.76
CA LYS A 84 -15.58 4.99 17.91
C LYS A 84 -15.08 6.38 17.50
N TYR A 85 -14.56 6.51 16.26
CA TYR A 85 -13.96 7.72 15.71
C TYR A 85 -14.62 8.12 14.38
N PRO A 86 -15.91 8.55 14.40
CA PRO A 86 -16.69 8.81 13.18
C PRO A 86 -16.06 9.89 12.29
N GLU A 87 -15.39 10.89 12.85
CA GLU A 87 -14.66 11.90 12.08
C GLU A 87 -13.50 11.28 11.29
N LEU A 88 -12.68 10.42 11.92
CA LEU A 88 -11.59 9.74 11.23
C LEU A 88 -12.11 8.82 10.12
N ARG A 89 -13.21 8.10 10.37
CA ARG A 89 -13.87 7.26 9.35
C ARG A 89 -14.29 8.11 8.14
N LYS A 90 -14.98 9.22 8.38
CA LYS A 90 -15.43 10.15 7.35
C LYS A 90 -14.25 10.73 6.57
N LEU A 91 -13.25 11.29 7.26
CA LEU A 91 -12.07 11.89 6.64
C LEU A 91 -11.24 10.87 5.85
N THR A 92 -11.14 9.62 6.32
CA THR A 92 -10.46 8.56 5.56
C THR A 92 -11.16 8.31 4.23
N ARG A 93 -12.49 8.23 4.21
CA ARG A 93 -13.25 8.11 2.95
C ARG A 93 -13.05 9.32 2.04
N GLU A 94 -13.17 10.54 2.58
CA GLU A 94 -12.98 11.77 1.81
C GLU A 94 -11.56 11.86 1.23
N PHE A 95 -10.53 11.47 1.98
CA PHE A 95 -9.14 11.42 1.52
C PHE A 95 -8.98 10.50 0.31
N LEU A 96 -9.52 9.29 0.40
CA LEU A 96 -9.44 8.30 -0.68
C LEU A 96 -10.09 8.85 -1.96
N LEU A 97 -11.30 9.41 -1.82
CA LEU A 97 -12.03 9.98 -2.95
C LEU A 97 -11.34 11.20 -3.56
N ALA A 98 -10.75 12.06 -2.71
CA ALA A 98 -10.01 13.25 -3.15
C ALA A 98 -8.80 12.89 -4.02
N HIS A 99 -8.06 11.84 -3.66
CA HIS A 99 -6.87 11.42 -4.41
C HIS A 99 -7.18 10.57 -5.64
N VAL A 100 -8.16 9.68 -5.59
CA VAL A 100 -8.42 8.77 -6.71
C VAL A 100 -8.91 9.53 -7.94
N ASN A 101 -9.65 10.64 -7.73
CA ASN A 101 -10.18 11.53 -8.76
C ASN A 101 -10.78 10.75 -9.96
N PRO A 102 -11.94 10.09 -9.78
CA PRO A 102 -12.56 9.22 -10.78
C PRO A 102 -12.80 9.98 -12.09
N MET A 103 -12.67 9.28 -13.22
CA MET A 103 -12.88 9.90 -14.53
C MET A 103 -14.37 10.11 -14.81
N LYS A 104 -14.76 11.27 -15.38
CA LYS A 104 -16.17 11.63 -15.70
C LYS A 104 -16.98 10.57 -16.47
N LYS A 105 -16.33 9.60 -17.11
CA LYS A 105 -16.95 8.52 -17.88
C LYS A 105 -17.44 7.33 -17.05
N SER A 106 -17.20 7.29 -15.74
CA SER A 106 -17.81 6.24 -14.90
C SER A 106 -19.32 6.46 -14.83
N SER A 107 -20.07 5.54 -15.44
CA SER A 107 -21.52 5.47 -15.31
C SER A 107 -21.85 5.10 -13.86
N THR A 108 -22.87 5.75 -13.30
CA THR A 108 -23.42 5.44 -11.98
C THR A 108 -24.03 4.03 -11.90
N ASP A 109 -24.25 3.38 -13.05
CA ASP A 109 -24.86 2.05 -13.12
C ASP A 109 -23.84 0.92 -12.99
N SER A 110 -22.55 1.18 -13.22
CA SER A 110 -21.50 0.21 -12.95
C SER A 110 -21.06 0.32 -11.49
N LYS A 111 -21.05 -0.80 -10.76
CA LYS A 111 -20.38 -0.95 -9.44
C LYS A 111 -18.86 -0.67 -9.47
N LYS A 112 -18.34 -0.19 -10.61
CA LYS A 112 -16.93 0.09 -10.85
C LYS A 112 -16.80 1.48 -11.47
N PHE A 113 -15.64 2.10 -11.25
CA PHE A 113 -15.27 3.33 -11.94
C PHE A 113 -13.87 3.21 -12.54
N LEU A 114 -13.61 4.06 -13.55
CA LEU A 114 -12.28 4.19 -14.15
C LEU A 114 -11.50 5.29 -13.43
N ALA A 115 -10.27 4.97 -13.06
CA ALA A 115 -9.30 5.93 -12.54
C ALA A 115 -7.91 5.61 -13.06
N TYR A 116 -6.97 6.54 -12.86
CA TYR A 116 -5.57 6.27 -13.12
C TYR A 116 -5.00 5.41 -12.00
N GLY A 117 -4.26 4.35 -12.34
CA GLY A 117 -3.60 3.47 -11.37
C GLY A 117 -2.66 4.24 -10.42
N PHE A 118 -2.04 5.31 -10.93
CA PHE A 118 -1.22 6.21 -10.13
C PHE A 118 -2.00 6.91 -9.01
N ASN A 119 -3.19 7.45 -9.32
CA ASN A 119 -4.05 8.12 -8.35
C ASN A 119 -4.58 7.15 -7.30
N HIS A 120 -4.91 5.92 -7.71
CA HIS A 120 -5.27 4.85 -6.79
C HIS A 120 -4.11 4.52 -5.82
N SER A 121 -2.90 4.37 -6.35
CA SER A 121 -1.70 4.17 -5.53
C SER A 121 -1.44 5.36 -4.61
N MET A 122 -1.64 6.60 -5.08
CA MET A 122 -1.49 7.81 -4.29
C MET A 122 -2.42 7.79 -3.08
N ALA A 123 -3.72 7.54 -3.28
CA ALA A 123 -4.69 7.42 -2.20
C ALA A 123 -4.25 6.37 -1.14
N PHE A 124 -3.80 5.19 -1.58
CA PHE A 124 -3.39 4.11 -0.69
C PHE A 124 -2.08 4.37 0.06
N ARG A 125 -1.07 4.88 -0.64
CA ARG A 125 0.28 5.05 -0.06
C ARG A 125 0.36 6.28 0.83
N ARG A 126 -0.33 7.37 0.46
CA ARG A 126 -0.30 8.61 1.25
C ARG A 126 -1.07 8.48 2.56
N ILE A 127 -2.21 7.78 2.58
CA ILE A 127 -2.90 7.50 3.84
C ILE A 127 -2.02 6.64 4.76
N SER A 128 -1.29 5.66 4.21
CA SER A 128 -0.33 4.86 4.97
C SER A 128 0.81 5.73 5.52
N TYR A 129 1.34 6.66 4.71
CA TYR A 129 2.38 7.60 5.14
C TYR A 129 1.92 8.43 6.34
N HIS A 130 0.69 8.94 6.34
CA HIS A 130 0.17 9.67 7.49
C HIS A 130 0.01 8.81 8.74
N ARG A 131 -0.39 7.55 8.62
CA ARG A 131 -0.45 6.62 9.76
C ARG A 131 0.92 6.50 10.43
N VAL A 132 1.97 6.23 9.66
CA VAL A 132 3.34 6.12 10.21
C VAL A 132 3.82 7.46 10.75
N LYS A 133 3.59 8.55 10.01
CA LYS A 133 4.05 9.88 10.42
C LYS A 133 3.41 10.34 11.73
N SER A 134 2.13 10.06 11.95
CA SER A 134 1.44 10.37 13.21
C SER A 134 2.08 9.65 14.40
N PHE A 135 2.47 8.39 14.26
CA PHE A 135 3.24 7.70 15.31
C PHE A 135 4.60 8.35 15.57
N ALA A 136 5.33 8.66 14.49
CA ALA A 136 6.67 9.26 14.58
C ALA A 136 6.67 10.65 15.21
N GLU A 137 5.64 11.47 14.96
CA GLU A 137 5.51 12.80 15.57
C GLU A 137 5.07 12.72 17.03
N LEU A 138 4.18 11.77 17.37
CA LEU A 138 3.66 11.64 18.73
C LEU A 138 4.68 11.04 19.70
N LEU A 139 5.41 10.01 19.27
CA LEU A 139 6.33 9.25 20.12
C LEU A 139 7.81 9.56 19.88
N GLY A 140 8.11 10.38 18.88
CA GLY A 140 9.45 10.46 18.29
C GLY A 140 9.67 9.39 17.23
N LYS A 141 10.54 9.70 16.25
CA LYS A 141 10.70 8.89 15.03
C LYS A 141 11.03 7.42 15.31
N GLU A 142 12.00 7.16 16.18
CA GLU A 142 12.45 5.80 16.50
C GLU A 142 11.34 4.96 17.15
N GLU A 143 10.75 5.45 18.23
CA GLU A 143 9.73 4.71 18.98
C GLU A 143 8.41 4.60 18.20
N GLY A 144 8.04 5.66 17.46
CA GLY A 144 6.87 5.66 16.59
C GLY A 144 6.97 4.64 15.46
N VAL A 145 8.12 4.58 14.78
CA VAL A 145 8.40 3.56 13.76
C VAL A 145 8.41 2.17 14.38
N LYS A 146 9.07 1.97 15.52
CA LYS A 146 9.11 0.68 16.21
C LYS A 146 7.71 0.17 16.57
N LEU A 147 6.83 1.05 17.07
CA LEU A 147 5.44 0.68 17.33
C LEU A 147 4.68 0.33 16.04
N TYR A 148 4.81 1.15 15.00
CA TYR A 148 4.15 0.89 13.71
C TYR A 148 4.61 -0.43 13.08
N THR A 149 5.91 -0.73 13.10
CA THR A 149 6.44 -1.99 12.56
C THR A 149 5.92 -3.21 13.32
N LYS A 150 5.72 -3.11 14.64
CA LYS A 150 5.05 -4.14 15.46
C LYS A 150 3.59 -4.33 15.04
N ILE A 151 2.85 -3.23 14.84
CA ILE A 151 1.46 -3.26 14.33
C ILE A 151 1.40 -3.93 12.95
N LEU A 152 2.25 -3.49 12.02
CA LEU A 152 2.29 -4.03 10.66
C LEU A 152 2.64 -5.53 10.65
N THR A 153 3.58 -5.96 11.49
CA THR A 153 3.93 -7.38 11.67
C THR A 153 2.69 -8.19 12.05
N ARG A 154 1.90 -7.71 13.03
CA ARG A 154 0.69 -8.41 13.46
C ARG A 154 -0.39 -8.44 12.38
N MET A 155 -0.57 -7.34 11.64
CA MET A 155 -1.50 -7.27 10.52
C MET A 155 -1.14 -8.29 9.41
N ILE A 156 0.14 -8.43 9.06
CA ILE A 156 0.60 -9.41 8.06
C ILE A 156 0.43 -10.84 8.59
N GLU A 157 0.71 -11.10 9.86
CA GLU A 157 0.46 -12.41 10.49
C GLU A 157 -1.00 -12.82 10.36
N ASP A 158 -1.93 -11.92 10.70
CA ASP A 158 -3.35 -12.22 10.69
C ASP A 158 -3.89 -12.38 9.27
N ALA A 159 -3.40 -11.59 8.30
CA ALA A 159 -3.72 -11.78 6.88
C ALA A 159 -3.21 -13.15 6.36
N SER A 160 -1.99 -13.55 6.75
CA SER A 160 -1.39 -14.83 6.34
C SER A 160 -2.04 -16.05 7.00
N LYS A 161 -2.79 -15.87 8.09
CA LYS A 161 -3.62 -16.93 8.68
C LYS A 161 -4.93 -17.13 7.92
N LYS A 162 -5.54 -16.04 7.46
CA LYS A 162 -6.81 -16.07 6.71
C LYS A 162 -6.62 -16.63 5.30
N ASN A 163 -5.47 -16.33 4.67
CA ASN A 163 -5.16 -16.73 3.30
C ASN A 163 -3.81 -17.46 3.24
N PRO A 164 -3.74 -18.74 3.65
CA PRO A 164 -2.52 -19.52 3.46
C PRO A 164 -2.21 -19.64 1.97
N GLU A 165 -0.93 -19.51 1.58
CA GLU A 165 -0.52 -19.70 0.19
C GLU A 165 -0.75 -21.17 -0.22
N LYS A 166 -1.48 -21.38 -1.32
CA LYS A 166 -1.83 -22.71 -1.84
C LYS A 166 -1.31 -22.95 -3.27
N SER A 167 -0.33 -22.18 -3.71
CA SER A 167 0.05 -22.14 -5.13
C SER A 167 1.18 -23.13 -5.45
N ASP A 168 0.89 -24.09 -6.33
CA ASP A 168 1.88 -25.00 -6.92
C ASP A 168 2.59 -24.43 -8.17
N ILE A 169 2.41 -23.13 -8.47
CA ILE A 169 3.07 -22.54 -9.64
C ILE A 169 4.57 -22.33 -9.38
N SER A 170 5.38 -22.46 -10.44
CA SER A 170 6.81 -22.12 -10.38
C SER A 170 7.03 -20.62 -10.19
N ASN A 171 8.19 -20.24 -9.64
CA ASN A 171 8.54 -18.83 -9.43
C ASN A 171 8.49 -18.02 -10.73
N THR A 172 9.00 -18.57 -11.84
CA THR A 172 8.93 -17.90 -13.14
C THR A 172 7.50 -17.59 -13.56
N LYS A 173 6.55 -18.53 -13.43
CA LYS A 173 5.14 -18.29 -13.77
C LYS A 173 4.48 -17.29 -12.82
N TYR A 174 4.84 -17.30 -11.54
CA TYR A 174 4.40 -16.28 -10.59
C TYR A 174 4.88 -14.89 -11.05
N CYS A 175 6.16 -14.78 -11.39
CA CYS A 175 6.79 -13.54 -11.82
C CYS A 175 6.28 -13.05 -13.18
N GLU A 176 6.01 -13.92 -14.14
CA GLU A 176 5.38 -13.55 -15.42
C GLU A 176 4.01 -12.89 -15.21
N LYS A 177 3.20 -13.41 -14.28
CA LYS A 177 1.92 -12.80 -13.92
C LYS A 177 2.11 -11.42 -13.27
N ALA A 178 3.10 -11.29 -12.39
CA ALA A 178 3.44 -10.03 -11.75
C ALA A 178 3.90 -8.98 -12.78
N ILE A 179 4.84 -9.34 -13.67
CA ILE A 179 5.32 -8.51 -14.78
C ILE A 179 4.17 -8.03 -15.65
N LYS A 180 3.29 -8.95 -16.06
CA LYS A 180 2.12 -8.62 -16.87
C LYS A 180 1.24 -7.60 -16.15
N SER A 181 0.91 -7.83 -14.89
CA SER A 181 0.10 -6.91 -14.09
C SER A 181 0.77 -5.53 -13.93
N TRP A 182 2.05 -5.49 -13.61
CA TRP A 182 2.79 -4.22 -13.49
C TRP A 182 2.79 -3.44 -14.79
N CYS A 183 2.89 -4.13 -15.94
CA CYS A 183 2.84 -3.48 -17.24
C CYS A 183 1.45 -3.04 -17.67
N GLU A 184 0.41 -3.83 -17.40
CA GLU A 184 -0.98 -3.45 -17.67
C GLU A 184 -1.40 -2.20 -16.86
N TYR A 185 -1.01 -2.13 -15.59
CA TYR A 185 -1.35 -1.01 -14.71
C TYR A 185 -0.34 0.13 -14.70
N GLY A 186 0.69 0.05 -15.54
CA GLY A 186 1.70 1.08 -15.70
C GLY A 186 2.57 1.34 -14.47
N MET A 187 2.76 0.33 -13.61
CA MET A 187 3.23 0.52 -12.22
C MET A 187 4.70 0.87 -12.08
N ALA A 188 5.56 0.47 -13.02
CA ALA A 188 7.00 0.54 -12.85
C ALA A 188 7.79 0.38 -14.16
N ASP A 189 8.97 0.99 -14.20
CA ASP A 189 10.05 0.60 -15.13
C ASP A 189 11.03 -0.31 -14.39
N PHE A 190 11.37 -1.45 -14.99
CA PHE A 190 12.25 -2.41 -14.35
C PHE A 190 13.00 -3.29 -15.35
N THR A 191 14.09 -3.87 -14.89
CA THR A 191 14.83 -4.93 -15.57
C THR A 191 14.72 -6.21 -14.75
N SER A 192 14.45 -7.33 -15.40
CA SER A 192 14.40 -8.65 -14.79
C SER A 192 15.53 -9.53 -15.32
N CYS A 193 16.04 -10.41 -14.46
CA CYS A 193 17.07 -11.39 -14.80
C CYS A 193 16.73 -12.72 -14.16
N ALA A 194 16.34 -13.70 -14.98
CA ALA A 194 16.16 -15.08 -14.51
C ALA A 194 17.55 -15.71 -14.32
N LEU A 195 17.86 -16.06 -13.07
CA LEU A 195 19.09 -16.77 -12.72
C LEU A 195 18.93 -18.27 -13.04
N ASP A 196 17.75 -18.82 -12.72
CA ASP A 196 17.25 -20.14 -13.11
C ASP A 196 15.69 -20.17 -13.11
N GLU A 197 15.06 -21.36 -13.17
CA GLU A 197 13.59 -21.52 -13.19
C GLU A 197 12.90 -21.21 -11.84
N HIS A 198 13.68 -21.10 -10.77
CA HIS A 198 13.21 -20.94 -9.40
C HIS A 198 13.67 -19.63 -8.79
N MET A 199 14.48 -18.84 -9.49
CA MET A 199 15.09 -17.62 -8.97
C MET A 199 15.16 -16.50 -10.02
N ILE A 200 14.64 -15.33 -9.66
CA ILE A 200 14.62 -14.14 -10.52
C ILE A 200 14.93 -12.89 -9.70
N VAL A 201 15.75 -12.01 -10.28
CA VAL A 201 16.06 -10.69 -9.73
C VAL A 201 15.38 -9.62 -10.56
N PHE A 202 14.77 -8.66 -9.88
CA PHE A 202 14.28 -7.42 -10.47
C PHE A 202 15.14 -6.25 -10.00
N ARG A 203 15.38 -5.32 -10.91
CA ARG A 203 15.85 -3.96 -10.62
C ARG A 203 14.77 -2.99 -11.11
N PHE A 204 14.16 -2.26 -10.20
CA PHE A 204 13.20 -1.21 -10.50
C PHE A 204 13.90 0.14 -10.53
N ASP A 205 13.76 0.84 -11.66
CA ASP A 205 14.28 2.21 -11.83
C ASP A 205 13.19 3.26 -11.55
N SER A 206 11.92 2.86 -11.60
CA SER A 206 10.79 3.67 -11.15
C SER A 206 9.64 2.78 -10.66
N CYS A 207 8.85 3.24 -9.69
CA CYS A 207 7.63 2.54 -9.30
C CYS A 207 6.61 3.49 -8.67
N PHE A 208 5.32 3.15 -8.76
CA PHE A 208 4.26 3.94 -8.14
C PHE A 208 4.44 4.16 -6.63
N ALA A 209 5.03 3.20 -5.89
CA ALA A 209 5.21 3.35 -4.45
C ALA A 209 6.17 4.50 -4.08
N HIS A 210 7.24 4.66 -4.86
CA HIS A 210 8.17 5.78 -4.73
C HIS A 210 7.53 7.06 -5.27
N GLU A 211 7.04 7.02 -6.51
CA GLU A 211 6.63 8.23 -7.24
C GLU A 211 5.48 8.99 -6.59
N VAL A 212 4.58 8.31 -5.87
CA VAL A 212 3.46 8.98 -5.18
C VAL A 212 3.83 9.57 -3.82
N LEU A 213 5.01 9.19 -3.28
CA LEU A 213 5.51 9.61 -1.97
C LEU A 213 6.77 10.47 -2.03
N LYS A 214 7.45 10.56 -3.18
CA LYS A 214 8.73 11.27 -3.33
C LYS A 214 8.69 12.76 -2.95
N ASP A 215 7.50 13.36 -2.99
CA ASP A 215 7.31 14.78 -2.62
C ASP A 215 7.27 14.99 -1.09
N PHE A 216 7.22 13.92 -0.29
CA PHE A 216 7.34 14.02 1.15
C PHE A 216 8.81 14.07 1.58
N ASN A 217 9.16 15.06 2.41
CA ASN A 217 10.50 15.26 2.96
C ASN A 217 10.86 14.29 4.11
N ASP A 218 10.52 13.00 4.00
CA ASP A 218 10.87 11.97 4.99
C ASP A 218 10.93 10.56 4.36
N PRO A 219 12.02 10.23 3.65
CA PRO A 219 12.15 8.97 2.90
C PRO A 219 12.03 7.71 3.77
N ASP A 220 12.42 7.79 5.05
CA ASP A 220 12.27 6.67 5.99
C ASP A 220 10.79 6.37 6.25
N ILE A 221 9.99 7.40 6.54
CA ILE A 221 8.55 7.23 6.75
C ILE A 221 7.88 6.74 5.47
N ALA A 222 8.29 7.24 4.30
CA ALA A 222 7.81 6.75 3.01
C ALA A 222 8.11 5.25 2.82
N TYR A 223 9.33 4.82 3.14
CA TYR A 223 9.73 3.41 3.12
C TYR A 223 8.88 2.55 4.05
N TYR A 224 8.69 2.96 5.31
CA TYR A 224 7.86 2.21 6.26
C TYR A 224 6.38 2.13 5.83
N ALA A 225 5.88 3.19 5.21
CA ALA A 225 4.50 3.27 4.76
C ALA A 225 4.20 2.42 3.52
N SER A 226 5.17 2.25 2.61
CA SER A 226 4.92 1.61 1.32
C SER A 226 5.64 0.28 1.09
N CYS A 227 6.87 0.14 1.60
CA CYS A 227 7.78 -0.93 1.20
C CYS A 227 8.03 -1.91 2.35
N TYR A 228 8.32 -1.43 3.56
CA TYR A 228 8.84 -2.23 4.67
C TYR A 228 8.06 -3.53 4.99
N GLY A 229 6.76 -3.56 4.73
CA GLY A 229 5.94 -4.76 4.92
C GLY A 229 6.48 -6.02 4.22
N ALA A 230 7.12 -5.88 3.05
CA ALA A 230 7.72 -7.01 2.33
C ALA A 230 9.11 -7.42 2.87
N ASP A 231 9.76 -6.57 3.67
CA ASP A 231 11.06 -6.89 4.31
C ASP A 231 10.89 -7.53 5.70
N LEU A 232 9.66 -7.53 6.23
CA LEU A 232 9.36 -8.20 7.48
C LEU A 232 9.51 -9.73 7.33
N PRO A 233 10.22 -10.42 8.25
CA PRO A 233 10.38 -11.89 8.19
C PRO A 233 9.06 -12.64 8.08
N VAL A 234 7.99 -12.11 8.68
CA VAL A 234 6.67 -12.73 8.65
C VAL A 234 6.03 -12.75 7.26
N PHE A 235 6.44 -11.85 6.36
CA PHE A 235 5.98 -11.83 4.98
C PHE A 235 6.34 -13.12 4.24
N ASN A 236 7.56 -13.63 4.48
CA ASN A 236 8.06 -14.86 3.88
C ASN A 236 7.68 -16.14 4.66
N LYS A 237 7.32 -16.03 5.94
CA LYS A 237 7.16 -17.19 6.87
C LYS A 237 6.22 -18.29 6.38
N ARG A 238 5.21 -17.95 5.58
CA ARG A 238 4.19 -18.90 5.09
C ARG A 238 4.13 -18.93 3.56
N ARG A 239 5.20 -18.50 2.90
CA ARG A 239 5.27 -18.45 1.45
C ARG A 239 6.34 -19.39 0.92
N PHE A 240 6.06 -20.02 -0.21
CA PHE A 240 7.07 -20.78 -0.96
C PHE A 240 7.90 -19.86 -1.84
N ILE A 241 7.30 -18.81 -2.39
CA ILE A 241 8.04 -17.77 -3.08
C ILE A 241 8.43 -16.69 -2.06
N LYS A 242 9.71 -16.71 -1.68
CA LYS A 242 10.31 -15.73 -0.78
C LYS A 242 10.77 -14.51 -1.59
N VAL A 243 10.76 -13.34 -0.96
CA VAL A 243 11.31 -12.10 -1.51
C VAL A 243 12.33 -11.50 -0.54
N ARG A 244 13.38 -10.90 -1.07
CA ARG A 244 14.33 -10.08 -0.32
C ARG A 244 14.76 -8.88 -1.15
N ARG A 245 15.14 -7.81 -0.47
CA ARG A 245 15.59 -6.56 -1.08
C ARG A 245 16.79 -6.05 -0.31
N THR A 246 17.72 -5.40 -1.00
CA THR A 246 18.88 -4.79 -0.36
C THR A 246 18.78 -3.26 -0.29
N GLN A 247 18.02 -2.66 -1.20
CA GLN A 247 17.76 -1.22 -1.23
C GLN A 247 16.41 -0.90 -1.88
N THR A 248 15.92 0.32 -1.67
CA THR A 248 14.67 0.81 -2.27
C THR A 248 14.87 2.18 -2.90
N LEU A 249 13.98 2.52 -3.84
CA LEU A 249 13.95 3.83 -4.51
C LEU A 249 13.78 5.02 -3.55
N HIS A 250 13.32 4.80 -2.31
CA HIS A 250 13.25 5.87 -1.30
C HIS A 250 14.62 6.31 -0.77
N HIS A 251 15.65 5.46 -0.91
CA HIS A 251 16.97 5.67 -0.32
C HIS A 251 18.13 5.49 -1.30
N ALA A 252 17.85 5.07 -2.53
CA ALA A 252 18.85 4.75 -3.54
C ALA A 252 18.29 5.01 -4.95
N ASP A 253 19.18 4.99 -5.95
CA ASP A 253 18.81 5.26 -7.35
C ASP A 253 17.97 4.14 -7.99
N PHE A 254 17.88 2.97 -7.35
CA PHE A 254 17.08 1.84 -7.79
C PHE A 254 16.61 0.99 -6.61
N CYS A 255 15.57 0.18 -6.80
CA CYS A 255 15.17 -0.88 -5.88
C CYS A 255 15.54 -2.23 -6.48
N ASP A 256 16.08 -3.14 -5.68
CA ASP A 256 16.23 -4.55 -6.09
C ASP A 256 15.23 -5.43 -5.36
N GLU A 257 14.74 -6.46 -6.06
CA GLU A 257 13.93 -7.51 -5.46
C GLU A 257 14.39 -8.88 -6.00
N LEU A 258 14.95 -9.71 -5.12
CA LEU A 258 15.20 -11.12 -5.43
C LEU A 258 14.00 -11.95 -4.97
N TYR A 259 13.41 -12.68 -5.91
CA TYR A 259 12.40 -13.69 -5.65
C TYR A 259 12.98 -15.08 -5.84
N TRP A 260 12.72 -15.98 -4.90
CA TRP A 260 13.16 -17.38 -5.03
C TRP A 260 12.16 -18.37 -4.44
N ASP A 261 12.13 -19.57 -5.02
CA ASP A 261 11.34 -20.70 -4.51
C ASP A 261 12.10 -21.42 -3.40
N SER A 262 11.58 -21.33 -2.17
CA SER A 262 12.19 -21.95 -0.99
C SER A 262 12.11 -23.47 -0.97
N ARG A 263 11.36 -24.08 -1.88
CA ARG A 263 11.33 -25.54 -2.04
C ARG A 263 12.58 -26.05 -2.77
N VAL A 264 13.31 -25.15 -3.43
CA VAL A 264 14.51 -25.45 -4.24
C VAL A 264 15.76 -24.78 -3.68
N HIS A 265 15.66 -23.52 -3.27
CA HIS A 265 16.77 -22.75 -2.70
C HIS A 265 16.41 -22.27 -1.30
N ASP A 266 17.08 -22.75 -0.25
CA ASP A 266 16.79 -22.29 1.13
C ASP A 266 17.55 -21.00 1.50
#